data_AF-A0A355SGA2-F1
#
_entry.id   AF-A0A355SGA2-F1
#
_cell.length_a   1.000
_cell.length_b   1.000
_cell.length_c   1.000
_cell.angle_alpha   90.00
_cell.angle_beta   90.00
_cell.angle_gamma   90.00
#
_symmetry.space_group_name_H-M   'P 1'
#
loop_
_entity.id
_entity.type
_entity.pdbx_description
1 polymer ?
#
loop_
_entity_poly.entity_id
_entity_poly.type
_entity_poly.pdbx_seq_one_letter_code
_entity_poly.pdbx_strand_id
1 'polypeptide(L)' 'MFDDTQELAESKLLILYLFKKINLPISNAIVTDIVLENNLLNYFQLQQYLSE' A
#
# COMPACT_ATOMS: atom_id res chain seq x y z
N MET A 1 -18.94 -9.47 3.97
CA MET A 1 -18.81 -10.24 2.71
C MET A 1 -18.78 -9.37 1.44
N PHE A 2 -19.19 -8.08 1.48
CA PHE A 2 -18.82 -7.10 0.43
C PHE A 2 -17.74 -6.13 0.91
N ASP A 3 -17.66 -5.86 2.22
CA ASP A 3 -16.67 -4.95 2.80
C ASP A 3 -15.22 -5.43 2.59
N ASP A 4 -14.95 -6.73 2.73
CA ASP A 4 -13.58 -7.28 2.59
C ASP A 4 -12.99 -7.06 1.19
N THR A 5 -13.83 -7.13 0.15
CA THR A 5 -13.37 -6.96 -1.25
C THR A 5 -13.20 -5.49 -1.60
N GLN A 6 -14.06 -4.62 -1.03
CA GLN A 6 -13.95 -3.18 -1.20
C GLN A 6 -12.73 -2.63 -0.48
N GLU A 7 -12.52 -3.00 0.78
CA GLU A 7 -11.35 -2.59 1.59
C GLU A 7 -10.04 -3.04 0.93
N LEU A 8 -10.03 -4.25 0.37
CA LEU A 8 -8.91 -4.77 -0.42
C LEU A 8 -8.65 -3.92 -1.68
N ALA A 9 -9.70 -3.58 -2.42
CA ALA A 9 -9.58 -2.79 -3.64
C ALA A 9 -9.08 -1.37 -3.32
N GLU A 10 -9.59 -0.74 -2.26
CA GLU A 10 -9.17 0.58 -1.79
C GLU A 10 -7.70 0.58 -1.37
N SER A 11 -7.28 -0.42 -0.60
CA SER A 11 -5.88 -0.57 -0.15
C SER A 11 -4.91 -0.74 -1.32
N LYS A 12 -5.26 -1.55 -2.31
CA LYS A 12 -4.44 -1.74 -3.53
C LYS A 12 -4.41 -0.47 -4.38
N LEU A 13 -5.53 0.23 -4.53
CA LEU A 13 -5.60 1.48 -5.28
C LEU A 13 -4.73 2.57 -4.63
N LEU A 14 -4.71 2.63 -3.30
CA LEU A 14 -3.86 3.54 -2.53
C LEU A 14 -2.38 3.29 -2.82
N ILE A 15 -1.94 2.03 -2.79
CA ILE A 15 -0.55 1.64 -3.10
C ILE A 15 -0.18 2.04 -4.55
N LEU A 16 -1.05 1.75 -5.51
CA LEU A 16 -0.83 2.12 -6.92
C LEU A 16 -0.76 3.64 -7.10
N TYR A 17 -1.61 4.39 -6.39
CA TYR A 17 -1.59 5.85 -6.39
C TYR A 17 -0.30 6.40 -5.79
N LEU A 18 0.19 5.82 -4.69
CA LEU A 18 1.46 6.17 -4.07
C LEU A 18 2.61 6.03 -5.07
N PHE A 19 2.71 4.87 -5.75
CA PHE A 19 3.73 4.61 -6.75
C PHE A 19 3.64 5.56 -7.94
N LYS A 20 2.42 5.83 -8.42
CA LYS A 20 2.17 6.81 -9.48
C LYS A 20 2.61 8.21 -9.07
N LYS A 21 2.45 8.60 -7.81
CA LYS A 21 2.84 9.92 -7.29
C LYS A 21 4.34 10.05 -7.10
N ILE A 22 5.01 9.00 -6.65
CA ILE A 22 6.46 9.03 -6.43
C ILE A 22 7.21 9.07 -7.77
N ASN A 23 6.71 8.37 -8.80
CA ASN A 23 7.22 8.42 -10.19
C ASN A 23 8.76 8.23 -10.30
N LEU A 24 9.33 7.49 -9.36
CA LEU A 24 10.75 7.19 -9.23
C LEU A 24 10.90 5.74 -8.74
N PRO A 25 11.99 5.05 -9.08
CA PRO A 25 12.30 3.77 -8.46
C PRO A 25 12.49 3.95 -6.95
N ILE A 26 11.76 3.17 -6.17
CA ILE A 26 11.80 3.20 -4.71
C ILE A 26 11.99 1.80 -4.15
N SER A 27 12.67 1.71 -3.02
CA SER A 27 12.84 0.45 -2.30
C SER A 27 11.61 0.14 -1.45
N ASN A 28 11.37 -1.15 -1.20
CA ASN A 28 10.29 -1.58 -0.31
C ASN A 28 10.41 -1.00 1.10
N ALA A 29 11.63 -0.76 1.59
CA ALA A 29 11.86 -0.13 2.88
C ALA A 29 11.28 1.31 2.92
N ILE A 30 11.59 2.12 1.91
CA ILE A 30 11.09 3.50 1.80
C ILE A 30 9.55 3.51 1.69
N VAL A 31 8.98 2.60 0.91
CA VAL A 31 7.52 2.46 0.80
C VAL A 31 6.91 2.10 2.15
N THR A 32 7.52 1.17 2.87
CA THR A 32 7.06 0.73 4.19
C THR A 32 7.07 1.88 5.19
N ASP A 33 8.15 2.66 5.22
CA ASP A 33 8.27 3.81 6.11
C ASP A 33 7.18 4.85 5.81
N ILE A 34 6.99 5.22 4.54
CA ILE A 34 5.96 6.20 4.14
C ILE A 34 4.56 5.73 4.54
N VAL A 35 4.23 4.46 4.31
CA VAL A 35 2.90 3.91 4.60
C VAL A 35 2.63 3.88 6.10
N LEU A 36 3.62 3.48 6.91
CA LEU A 36 3.49 3.39 8.37
C LEU A 36 3.48 4.77 9.03
N GLU A 37 4.35 5.69 8.61
CA GLU A 37 4.39 7.06 9.14
C GLU A 37 3.07 7.81 8.93
N ASN A 38 2.38 7.51 7.82
CA ASN A 38 1.11 8.14 7.48
C ASN A 38 -0.12 7.31 7.90
N ASN A 39 0.08 6.20 8.64
CA ASN A 39 -0.99 5.27 9.05
C ASN A 39 -1.93 4.87 7.91
N LEU A 40 -1.39 4.70 6.70
CA LEU A 40 -2.16 4.41 5.50
C LEU A 40 -2.64 2.95 5.46
N LEU A 41 -1.76 2.02 5.82
CA LEU A 41 -2.01 0.58 5.93
C LEU A 41 -1.16 0.01 7.06
N ASN A 42 -1.56 -1.14 7.61
CA ASN A 42 -0.70 -1.84 8.55
C ASN A 42 0.44 -2.59 7.82
N TYR A 43 1.50 -2.89 8.56
CA TYR A 43 2.69 -3.54 8.00
C TYR A 43 2.37 -4.87 7.30
N PHE A 44 1.55 -5.73 7.90
CA PHE A 44 1.23 -7.04 7.34
C PHE A 44 0.42 -6.95 6.05
N GLN A 45 -0.60 -6.08 6.03
CA GLN A 45 -1.40 -5.80 4.83
C GLN A 45 -0.51 -5.28 3.69
N LEU A 46 0.35 -4.30 3.97
CA LEU A 46 1.26 -3.76 2.97
C LEU A 46 2.18 -4.83 2.40
N GLN A 47 2.85 -5.61 3.27
CA GLN A 47 3.75 -6.66 2.80
C GLN A 47 3.03 -7.73 1.99
N GLN A 48 1.80 -8.10 2.37
CA GLN A 48 0.97 -9.01 1.60
C GLN A 48 0.69 -8.45 0.20
N TYR A 49 0.25 -7.20 0.10
CA TYR A 49 -0.11 -6.58 -1.18
C TYR A 49 1.08 -6.30 -2.10
N LEU A 50 2.27 -6.08 -1.54
CA LEU A 50 3.51 -5.93 -2.32
C LEU A 50 4.10 -7.28 -2.79
N SER A 51 3.71 -8.39 -2.16
CA SER A 51 4.22 -9.72 -2.49
C SER A 51 3.35 -10.47 -3.52
N GLU A 52 2.12 -10.00 -3.74
CA GLU A 52 1.19 -10.50 -4.77
C GLU A 52 1.51 -9.93 -6.16
#